data_AF-A0A378PXF2-F1
#
_entry.id   AF-A0A378PXF2-F1
#
_cell.length_a   1.000
_cell.length_b   1.000
_cell.length_c   1.000
_cell.angle_alpha   90.00
_cell.angle_beta   90.00
_cell.angle_gamma   90.00
#
_symmetry.space_group_name_H-M   'P 1'
#
loop_
_entity.id
_entity.type
_entity.pdbx_description
1 polymer ?
#
loop_
_entity_poly.entity_id
_entity_poly.type
_entity_poly.pdbx_seq_one_letter_code
_entity_poly.pdbx_strand_id
1 'polypeptide(L)'
;MYRLFEHPSTKARLEITETHIHPDKPLTLIKKLYREDMNGTPLRFEQLIDKKSDVYYHGEFVAGDRYVSMTSRGMNLPEFMTVVDMTLTQAKAVQKRL
;
A
#
# COMPACT_ATOMS: atom_id res chain seq x y z
N MET A 1 -2.22 8.73 -9.52
CA MET A 1 -1.94 7.64 -10.48
C MET A 1 -2.73 6.42 -10.06
N TYR A 2 -3.30 5.67 -11.01
CA TYR A 2 -3.99 4.40 -10.74
C TYR A 2 -3.32 3.28 -11.53
N ARG A 3 -3.11 2.13 -10.91
CA ARG A 3 -2.58 0.90 -11.54
C ARG A 3 -3.37 -0.31 -11.07
N LEU A 4 -3.72 -1.19 -12.01
CA LEU A 4 -4.38 -2.47 -11.75
C LEU A 4 -3.54 -3.58 -12.39
N PHE A 5 -3.23 -4.59 -11.59
CA PHE A 5 -2.55 -5.81 -12.03
C PHE A 5 -3.50 -6.99 -11.80
N GLU A 6 -3.71 -7.83 -12.81
CA GLU A 6 -4.47 -9.07 -12.69
C GLU A 6 -3.60 -10.25 -13.15
N HIS A 7 -3.50 -11.29 -12.32
CA HIS A 7 -2.86 -12.53 -12.70
C HIS A 7 -3.77 -13.32 -13.66
N PRO A 8 -3.29 -13.69 -14.87
CA PRO A 8 -4.16 -14.19 -15.93
C PRO A 8 -4.85 -15.51 -15.58
N SER A 9 -4.15 -16.43 -14.89
CA SER A 9 -4.67 -17.75 -14.53
C SER A 9 -5.44 -17.78 -13.20
N THR A 10 -4.89 -17.24 -12.11
CA THR A 10 -5.50 -17.29 -10.78
C THR A 10 -6.55 -16.22 -10.54
N LYS A 11 -6.63 -15.21 -11.41
CA LYS A 11 -7.49 -14.02 -11.23
C LYS A 11 -7.19 -13.22 -9.96
N ALA A 12 -6.01 -13.43 -9.36
CA ALA A 12 -5.50 -12.57 -8.29
C ALA A 12 -5.35 -11.14 -8.81
N ARG A 13 -5.67 -10.15 -7.97
CA ARG A 13 -5.66 -8.74 -8.35
C ARG A 13 -4.90 -7.91 -7.34
N LEU A 14 -4.24 -6.87 -7.83
CA LEU A 14 -3.61 -5.82 -7.05
C LEU A 14 -3.95 -4.46 -7.66
N GLU A 15 -4.58 -3.63 -6.85
CA GLU A 15 -4.94 -2.26 -7.18
C GLU A 15 -4.05 -1.31 -6.38
N ILE A 16 -3.46 -0.32 -7.04
CA ILE A 16 -2.62 0.69 -6.42
C ILE A 16 -3.11 2.06 -6.86
N THR A 17 -3.43 2.90 -5.89
CA THR A 17 -3.69 4.33 -6.09
C THR A 17 -2.60 5.13 -5.39
N GLU A 18 -1.96 6.02 -6.13
CA GLU A 18 -1.00 6.99 -5.60
C GLU A 18 -1.54 8.40 -5.75
N THR A 19 -1.59 9.14 -4.64
CA THR A 19 -2.00 10.54 -4.59
C THR A 19 -0.81 11.38 -4.14
N HIS A 20 -0.42 12.35 -4.95
CA HIS A 20 0.66 13.27 -4.61
C HIS A 20 0.23 14.20 -3.46
N ILE A 21 1.08 14.33 -2.44
CA ILE A 21 0.89 15.18 -1.28
C ILE A 21 1.49 16.54 -1.63
N HIS A 22 0.66 17.58 -1.65
CA HIS A 22 1.14 18.93 -1.92
C HIS A 22 2.01 19.40 -0.75
N PRO A 23 3.20 19.99 -0.98
CA PRO A 23 4.11 20.42 0.10
C PRO A 23 3.45 21.40 1.06
N ASP A 24 2.65 22.33 0.53
CA ASP A 24 1.93 23.34 1.34
C ASP A 24 0.61 22.83 1.96
N LYS A 25 0.21 21.59 1.70
CA LYS A 25 -1.01 20.98 2.27
C LYS A 25 -0.66 19.62 2.87
N PRO A 26 -0.02 19.61 4.05
CA PRO A 26 0.46 18.37 4.65
C PRO A 26 -0.72 17.43 4.96
N LEU A 27 -0.50 16.15 4.73
CA LEU A 27 -1.45 15.10 5.08
C LEU A 27 -1.35 14.79 6.57
N THR A 28 -2.46 14.91 7.30
CA THR A 28 -2.53 14.51 8.71
C THR A 28 -3.01 13.07 8.82
N LEU A 29 -2.17 12.19 9.34
CA LEU A 29 -2.52 10.80 9.63
C LEU A 29 -3.03 10.66 11.07
N ILE A 30 -4.16 9.97 11.24
CA ILE A 30 -4.70 9.68 12.58
C ILE A 30 -3.98 8.44 13.12
N LYS A 31 -3.07 8.63 14.08
CA LYS A 31 -2.23 7.57 14.67
C LYS A 31 -3.00 6.29 15.05
N LYS A 32 -4.23 6.41 15.56
CA LYS A 32 -5.06 5.26 15.95
C LYS A 32 -5.41 4.32 14.78
N LEU A 33 -5.40 4.84 13.55
CA LEU A 33 -5.69 4.10 12.31
C LEU A 33 -4.42 3.49 11.68
N TYR A 34 -3.22 4.01 12.01
CA TYR A 34 -1.94 3.58 11.46
C TYR A 34 -1.09 2.95 12.55
N ARG A 35 -1.43 1.72 12.92
CA ARG A 35 -0.85 1.03 14.09
C ARG A 35 0.34 0.15 13.73
N GLU A 36 0.40 -0.32 12.49
CA GLU A 36 1.51 -1.12 12.01
C GLU A 36 2.67 -0.21 11.63
N ASP A 37 3.90 -0.73 11.72
CA ASP A 37 5.10 -0.06 11.24
C ASP A 37 5.84 -0.98 10.27
N MET A 38 6.25 -0.41 9.14
CA MET A 38 7.14 -1.08 8.21
C MET A 38 8.33 -0.18 7.91
N ASN A 39 9.52 -0.57 8.37
CA ASN A 39 10.75 0.18 8.19
C ASN A 39 10.66 1.65 8.65
N GLY A 40 10.02 1.89 9.82
CA GLY A 40 9.80 3.22 10.39
C GLY A 40 8.68 4.01 9.71
N THR A 41 7.89 3.37 8.84
CA THR A 41 6.76 4.01 8.14
C THR A 41 5.45 3.51 8.74
N PRO A 42 4.61 4.41 9.27
CA PRO A 42 3.28 4.06 9.74
C PRO A 42 2.44 3.48 8.60
N LEU A 43 1.84 2.32 8.86
CA LEU A 43 1.01 1.58 7.94
C LEU A 43 -0.36 1.37 8.57
N ARG A 44 -1.41 1.68 7.81
CA ARG A 44 -2.74 1.14 8.08
C ARG A 44 -2.89 -0.12 7.26
N PHE A 45 -3.10 -1.23 7.94
CA PHE A 45 -3.24 -2.54 7.33
C PHE A 45 -4.53 -3.19 7.80
N GLU A 46 -5.29 -3.72 6.85
CA GLU A 46 -6.54 -4.43 7.12
C GLU A 46 -6.57 -5.72 6.29
N GLN A 47 -6.91 -6.83 6.94
CA GLN A 47 -7.29 -8.07 6.28
C GLN A 47 -8.81 -8.18 6.29
N LEU A 48 -9.41 -8.32 5.12
CA LEU A 48 -10.85 -8.48 4.95
C LEU A 48 -11.12 -9.86 4.34
N ILE A 49 -12.17 -10.51 4.81
CA ILE A 49 -12.63 -11.80 4.27
C ILE A 49 -14.08 -11.61 3.84
N ASP A 50 -14.37 -11.90 2.57
CA ASP A 50 -15.74 -11.78 2.08
C ASP A 50 -16.59 -13.03 2.37
N LYS A 51 -17.88 -12.96 1.99
CA LYS A 51 -18.83 -14.06 2.18
C LYS A 51 -18.49 -15.34 1.41
N LYS A 52 -17.60 -15.26 0.42
CA LYS A 52 -17.10 -16.38 -0.38
C LYS A 52 -15.74 -16.89 0.12
N SER A 53 -15.29 -16.39 1.28
CA SER A 53 -13.99 -16.70 1.87
C SER A 53 -12.79 -16.20 1.05
N ASP A 54 -13.01 -15.27 0.13
CA ASP A 54 -11.89 -14.60 -0.52
C ASP A 54 -11.22 -13.65 0.47
N VAL A 55 -9.88 -13.75 0.54
CA VAL A 55 -9.06 -12.88 1.38
C VAL A 55 -8.61 -11.67 0.56
N TYR A 56 -8.78 -10.51 1.18
CA TYR A 56 -8.32 -9.23 0.68
C TYR A 56 -7.35 -8.63 1.70
N TYR A 57 -6.30 -8.01 1.19
CA TYR A 57 -5.40 -7.19 1.99
C TYR A 57 -5.48 -5.76 1.52
N HIS A 58 -5.65 -4.85 2.46
CA HIS A 58 -5.67 -3.42 2.22
C HIS A 58 -4.55 -2.74 3.01
N GLY A 59 -3.82 -1.86 2.36
CA GLY A 59 -2.67 -1.16 2.92
C GLY A 59 -2.69 0.31 2.53
N GLU A 60 -2.57 1.20 3.51
CA GLU A 60 -2.43 2.64 3.30
C GLU A 60 -1.17 3.16 4.01
N PHE A 61 -0.34 3.92 3.29
CA PHE A 61 0.92 4.45 3.82
C PHE A 61 1.43 5.64 3.01
N VAL A 62 2.40 6.38 3.56
CA VAL A 62 3.10 7.46 2.86
C VAL A 62 4.44 6.95 2.35
N ALA A 63 4.69 7.10 1.05
CA ALA A 63 5.93 6.75 0.39
C ALA A 63 6.50 7.99 -0.30
N GLY A 64 7.43 8.67 0.37
CA GLY A 64 7.98 9.93 -0.09
C GLY A 64 6.96 11.07 -0.07
N ASP A 65 6.68 11.65 -1.24
CA ASP A 65 5.69 12.71 -1.46
C ASP A 65 4.29 12.16 -1.84
N ARG A 66 4.06 10.86 -1.68
CA ARG A 66 2.82 10.20 -2.10
C ARG A 66 2.12 9.49 -0.96
N TYR A 67 0.81 9.68 -0.91
CA TYR A 67 -0.09 8.76 -0.23
C TYR A 67 -0.39 7.58 -1.15
N VAL A 68 -0.17 6.37 -0.65
CA VAL A 68 -0.37 5.13 -1.39
C VAL A 68 -1.47 4.34 -0.71
N SER A 69 -2.44 3.90 -1.51
CA SER A 69 -3.50 2.97 -1.10
C SER A 69 -3.44 1.75 -2.01
N MET A 70 -3.33 0.57 -1.40
CA MET A 70 -3.22 -0.70 -2.10
C MET A 70 -4.30 -1.66 -1.64
N THR A 71 -4.92 -2.37 -2.58
CA THR A 71 -5.87 -3.45 -2.28
C THR A 71 -5.51 -4.66 -3.10
N SER A 72 -5.43 -5.83 -2.48
CA SER A 72 -5.26 -7.09 -3.17
C SER A 72 -6.42 -8.04 -2.93
N ARG A 73 -6.63 -8.95 -3.89
CA ARG A 73 -7.53 -10.10 -3.78
C ARG A 73 -6.79 -11.33 -4.30
N GLY A 74 -6.80 -12.42 -3.54
CA GLY A 74 -6.19 -13.68 -3.98
C GLY A 74 -4.66 -13.67 -4.04
N MET A 75 -4.01 -12.65 -3.45
CA MET A 75 -2.60 -12.69 -3.05
C MET A 75 -2.50 -13.25 -1.63
N ASN A 76 -1.38 -13.88 -1.29
CA ASN A 76 -1.09 -14.20 0.11
C ASN A 76 -0.45 -12.99 0.83
N LEU A 77 -0.45 -13.02 2.17
CA LEU A 77 0.08 -11.93 2.98
C LEU A 77 1.56 -11.63 2.68
N PRO A 78 2.48 -12.61 2.61
CA PRO A 78 3.88 -12.34 2.27
C PRO A 78 4.07 -11.61 0.93
N GLU A 79 3.35 -12.01 -0.11
CA GLU A 79 3.39 -11.33 -1.41
C GLU A 79 2.90 -9.88 -1.29
N PHE A 80 1.80 -9.65 -0.58
CA PHE A 80 1.28 -8.30 -0.36
C PHE A 80 2.28 -7.41 0.37
N MET A 81 2.85 -7.90 1.47
CA MET A 81 3.84 -7.16 2.25
C MET A 81 5.13 -6.91 1.45
N THR A 82 5.51 -7.81 0.54
CA THR A 82 6.65 -7.60 -0.36
C THR A 82 6.42 -6.40 -1.29
N VAL A 83 5.22 -6.24 -1.84
CA VAL A 83 4.88 -5.10 -2.69
C VAL A 83 4.91 -3.78 -1.90
N VAL A 84 4.40 -3.78 -0.67
CA VAL A 84 4.45 -2.61 0.23
C VAL A 84 5.91 -2.23 0.48
N ASP A 85 6.76 -3.18 0.87
CA ASP A 85 8.17 -2.96 1.15
C ASP A 85 8.95 -2.44 -0.08
N MET A 86 8.71 -3.04 -1.24
CA MET A 86 9.31 -2.59 -2.51
C MET A 86 8.93 -1.15 -2.83
N THR A 87 7.67 -0.77 -2.60
CA THR A 87 7.19 0.61 -2.85
C THR A 87 7.89 1.61 -1.92
N LEU A 88 8.01 1.28 -0.64
CA LEU A 88 8.72 2.10 0.35
C LEU A 88 10.21 2.23 0.02
N THR A 89 10.85 1.14 -0.37
CA THR A 89 12.27 1.09 -0.72
C THR A 89 12.56 1.94 -1.96
N GLN A 90 11.71 1.86 -2.99
CA GLN A 90 11.85 2.68 -4.19
C GLN A 90 11.69 4.17 -3.88
N ALA A 91 10.70 4.56 -3.06
CA ALA A 91 10.52 5.94 -2.66
C ALA A 91 11.73 6.50 -1.91
N LYS A 92 12.30 5.73 -0.97
CA LYS A 92 13.53 6.10 -0.25
C LYS A 92 14.73 6.24 -1.18
N ALA A 93 14.85 5.38 -2.19
CA ALA A 93 15.94 5.45 -3.17
C ALA A 93 15.86 6.69 -4.07
N VAL A 94 14.65 7.14 -4.44
CA VAL A 94 14.44 8.38 -5.20
C VAL A 94 14.82 9.60 -4.35
N GLN A 95 14.41 9.64 -3.07
CA GLN A 95 14.74 10.76 -2.17
C GLN A 95 16.25 10.92 -1.95
N LYS A 96 17.02 9.84 -1.85
CA LYS A 96 18.48 9.91 -1.66
C LYS A 96 19.25 10.43 -2.87
N ARG A 97 18.63 10.51 -4.05
CA ARG A 97 19.25 10.97 -5.30
C ARG A 97 18.97 12.45 -5.60
N LEU A 98 18.14 13.09 -4.78
CA LEU A 98 17.83 14.53 -4.81
C LEU A 98 18.63 15.24 -3.71
#